data_AF-A0A0Q0RJS7-F1
#
_entry.id   AF-A0A0Q0RJS7-F1
#
_cell.length_a   1.000
_cell.length_b   1.000
_cell.length_c   1.000
_cell.angle_alpha   90.00
_cell.angle_beta   90.00
_cell.angle_gamma   90.00
#
_symmetry.space_group_name_H-M   'P 1'
#
loop_
_entity.id
_entity.type
_entity.pdbx_description
1 polymer ?
#
loop_
_entity_poly.entity_id
_entity_poly.type
_entity_poly.pdbx_seq_one_letter_code
_entity_poly.pdbx_strand_id
1 'polypeptide(L)'
;MVTPTLYTWILRFAVGWDYFDGGLRKAVLAPQKLAVGTPTFVLNKLVSFLPHAGFFKGFLLFALEHPGFAAPFITFFSFVELTAGVLLIVGFLTRLAAFGGAMMAIGFQPAFWLGATCEDEWQIGILLFAGSLTLMLIGAGRAMGLDYFLYKKFGDRGISKNIPILKWIKLW
;
A
#
# COMPACT_ATOMS: atom_id res chain seq x y z
N MET A 1 1.50 -30.84 -11.87
CA MET A 1 0.19 -30.17 -11.72
C MET A 1 0.48 -28.72 -11.35
N VAL A 2 0.14 -27.75 -12.20
CA VAL A 2 0.38 -26.33 -11.88
C VAL A 2 -0.63 -25.91 -10.81
N THR A 3 -0.15 -25.54 -9.62
CA THR A 3 -1.02 -25.03 -8.55
C THR A 3 -1.47 -23.61 -8.89
N PRO A 4 -2.74 -23.21 -8.63
CA PRO A 4 -3.23 -21.85 -8.90
C PRO A 4 -2.37 -20.74 -8.27
N THR A 5 -1.66 -21.05 -7.19
CA THR A 5 -0.69 -20.17 -6.53
C THR A 5 0.46 -19.72 -7.44
N LEU A 6 0.83 -20.51 -8.46
CA LEU A 6 1.88 -20.14 -9.41
C LEU A 6 1.54 -18.84 -10.14
N TYR A 7 0.27 -18.60 -10.45
CA TYR A 7 -0.18 -17.43 -11.22
C TYR A 7 -0.38 -16.17 -10.38
N THR A 8 -0.26 -16.27 -9.05
CA THR A 8 -0.45 -15.11 -8.16
C THR A 8 0.59 -14.01 -8.37
N TRP A 9 1.71 -14.31 -9.03
CA TRP A 9 2.73 -13.33 -9.40
C TRP A 9 2.18 -12.22 -10.29
N ILE A 10 1.18 -12.49 -11.15
CA ILE A 10 0.60 -11.49 -12.06
C ILE A 10 -0.08 -10.40 -11.23
N LEU A 11 -0.96 -10.82 -10.32
CA LEU A 11 -1.63 -9.91 -9.39
C LEU A 11 -0.60 -9.21 -8.48
N ARG A 12 0.41 -9.95 -8.00
CA ARG A 12 1.46 -9.40 -7.14
C ARG A 12 2.26 -8.31 -7.84
N PHE A 13 2.62 -8.52 -9.09
CA PHE A 13 3.35 -7.56 -9.89
C PHE A 13 2.50 -6.33 -10.16
N ALA A 14 1.24 -6.49 -10.59
CA ALA A 14 0.34 -5.36 -10.86
C ALA A 14 0.12 -4.49 -9.60
N VAL A 15 -0.27 -5.11 -8.49
CA VAL A 15 -0.47 -4.39 -7.21
C VAL A 15 0.84 -3.78 -6.72
N GLY A 16 1.95 -4.50 -6.83
CA GLY A 16 3.27 -3.99 -6.43
C GLY A 16 3.72 -2.82 -7.30
N TRP A 17 3.43 -2.85 -8.60
CA TRP A 17 3.77 -1.80 -9.54
C TRP A 17 3.03 -0.51 -9.23
N ASP A 18 1.73 -0.57 -8.93
CA ASP A 18 0.96 0.62 -8.58
C ASP A 18 1.51 1.35 -7.34
N TYR A 19 1.87 0.61 -6.29
CA TYR A 19 2.53 1.20 -5.10
C TYR A 19 3.92 1.73 -5.43
N PHE A 20 4.69 0.98 -6.21
CA PHE A 20 6.04 1.36 -6.63
C PHE A 20 6.02 2.66 -7.46
N ASP A 21 5.17 2.73 -8.49
CA ASP A 21 5.04 3.91 -9.35
C ASP A 21 4.56 5.12 -8.55
N GLY A 22 3.57 4.94 -7.66
CA GLY A 22 3.10 6.00 -6.77
C GLY A 22 4.24 6.62 -5.97
N GLY A 23 5.03 5.79 -5.28
CA GLY A 23 6.20 6.23 -4.52
C GLY A 23 7.32 6.81 -5.39
N LEU A 24 7.66 6.14 -6.49
CA LEU A 24 8.75 6.52 -7.40
C LEU A 24 8.47 7.88 -8.05
N ARG A 25 7.24 8.10 -8.48
CA ARG A 25 6.82 9.35 -9.10
C ARG A 25 6.93 10.52 -8.12
N LYS A 26 6.60 10.31 -6.85
CA LYS A 26 6.66 11.35 -5.80
C LYS A 26 8.08 11.58 -5.30
N ALA A 27 8.87 10.52 -5.13
CA ALA A 27 10.19 10.61 -4.53
C ALA A 27 11.31 10.97 -5.53
N VAL A 28 11.20 10.53 -6.79
CA VAL A 28 12.30 10.61 -7.77
C VAL A 28 11.91 11.38 -9.04
N LEU A 29 10.80 11.00 -9.70
CA LEU A 29 10.50 11.51 -11.05
C LEU A 29 9.90 12.93 -11.05
N ALA A 30 9.10 13.25 -10.04
CA ALA A 30 8.45 14.55 -9.88
C ALA A 30 8.48 14.99 -8.41
N PRO A 31 9.68 15.26 -7.83
CA PRO A 31 9.86 15.56 -6.42
C PRO A 31 9.11 16.82 -5.96
N GLN A 32 8.73 17.70 -6.89
CA GLN A 32 7.88 18.86 -6.60
C GLN A 32 6.53 18.45 -6.01
N LYS A 33 6.06 17.21 -6.25
CA LYS A 33 4.86 16.65 -5.63
C LYS A 33 4.94 16.55 -4.11
N LEU A 34 6.15 16.50 -3.54
CA LEU A 34 6.40 16.48 -2.09
C LEU A 34 6.84 17.84 -1.54
N ALA A 35 7.11 18.82 -2.40
CA ALA A 35 7.57 20.14 -2.00
C ALA A 35 6.38 21.05 -1.64
N VAL A 36 6.35 21.50 -0.38
CA VAL A 36 5.37 22.46 0.14
C VAL A 36 5.43 23.76 -0.66
N GLY A 37 4.27 24.34 -0.96
CA GLY A 37 4.17 25.61 -1.69
C GLY A 37 4.27 25.48 -3.21
N THR A 38 4.48 24.29 -3.76
CA THR A 38 4.37 24.08 -5.20
C THR A 38 2.90 23.85 -5.62
N PRO A 39 2.52 24.24 -6.86
CA PRO A 39 1.16 24.00 -7.35
C PRO A 39 0.80 22.51 -7.41
N THR A 40 1.79 21.66 -7.64
CA THR A 40 1.64 20.20 -7.77
C THR A 40 1.77 19.44 -6.45
N PHE A 41 1.87 20.14 -5.32
CA PHE A 41 1.99 19.50 -4.01
C PHE A 41 0.80 18.59 -3.76
N VAL A 42 1.07 17.32 -3.42
CA VAL A 42 0.05 16.27 -3.31
C VAL A 42 -1.05 16.63 -2.31
N LEU A 43 -0.72 17.37 -1.26
CA LEU A 43 -1.71 17.79 -0.26
C LEU A 43 -2.78 18.71 -0.83
N ASN A 44 -2.47 19.51 -1.85
CA ASN A 44 -3.45 20.38 -2.50
C ASN A 44 -4.57 19.56 -3.16
N LYS A 45 -4.28 18.31 -3.56
CA LYS A 45 -5.29 17.38 -4.07
C LYS A 45 -6.23 16.91 -2.96
N LEU A 46 -5.83 16.93 -1.68
CA LEU A 46 -6.75 16.56 -0.60
C LEU A 46 -7.91 17.54 -0.42
N VAL A 47 -7.78 18.78 -0.91
CA VAL A 47 -8.88 19.77 -0.89
C VAL A 47 -10.05 19.30 -1.72
N SER A 48 -9.80 18.64 -2.87
CA SER A 48 -10.88 18.11 -3.69
C SER A 48 -11.65 17.01 -2.97
N PHE A 49 -11.05 16.33 -1.99
CA PHE A 49 -11.70 15.28 -1.20
C PHE A 49 -12.74 15.78 -0.18
N LEU A 50 -12.70 17.06 0.21
CA LEU A 50 -13.52 17.60 1.30
C LEU A 50 -15.05 17.51 1.12
N PRO A 51 -15.64 17.78 -0.07
CA PRO A 51 -17.10 17.81 -0.24
C PRO A 51 -17.79 16.50 0.14
N HIS A 52 -17.07 15.38 0.03
CA HIS A 52 -17.63 14.05 0.29
C HIS A 52 -16.78 13.16 1.20
N ALA A 53 -15.94 13.76 2.04
CA ALA A 53 -15.03 13.04 2.94
C ALA A 53 -15.68 12.22 4.07
N GLY A 54 -17.00 12.34 4.27
CA GLY A 54 -17.75 11.59 5.28
C GLY A 54 -17.12 11.65 6.68
N PHE A 55 -16.92 10.48 7.30
CA PHE A 55 -16.29 10.32 8.61
C PHE A 55 -14.86 10.88 8.68
N PHE A 56 -14.14 10.95 7.55
CA PHE A 56 -12.73 11.35 7.50
C PHE A 56 -12.52 12.84 7.32
N LYS A 57 -13.61 13.61 7.16
CA LYS A 57 -13.56 15.07 6.98
C LYS A 57 -12.72 15.77 8.04
N GLY A 58 -12.85 15.37 9.31
CA GLY A 58 -12.09 15.98 10.41
C GLY A 58 -10.58 15.77 10.27
N PHE A 59 -10.15 14.56 9.89
CA PHE A 59 -8.74 14.27 9.66
C PHE A 59 -8.18 15.03 8.44
N LEU A 60 -8.95 15.13 7.35
CA LEU A 60 -8.54 15.88 6.16
C LEU A 60 -8.38 17.37 6.44
N LEU A 61 -9.32 17.98 7.16
CA LEU A 61 -9.22 19.38 7.58
C LEU A 61 -8.00 19.59 8.48
N PHE A 62 -7.78 18.72 9.47
CA PHE A 62 -6.59 18.77 10.30
C PHE A 62 -5.30 18.73 9.46
N ALA A 63 -5.19 17.79 8.52
CA ALA A 63 -4.02 17.67 7.65
C ALA A 63 -3.83 18.92 6.76
N LEU A 64 -4.90 19.51 6.24
CA LEU A 64 -4.85 20.72 5.41
C LEU A 64 -4.46 21.97 6.21
N GLU A 65 -4.95 22.11 7.44
CA GLU A 65 -4.67 23.24 8.32
C GLU A 65 -3.29 23.16 8.98
N HIS A 66 -2.69 21.96 9.06
CA HIS A 66 -1.42 21.71 9.73
C HIS A 66 -0.35 21.20 8.75
N PRO A 67 0.18 22.05 7.85
CA PRO A 67 1.17 21.64 6.85
C PRO A 67 2.47 21.10 7.46
N GLY A 68 2.82 21.53 8.67
CA GLY A 68 3.96 21.00 9.44
C GLY A 68 3.82 19.52 9.81
N PHE A 69 2.59 18.99 9.88
CA PHE A 69 2.32 17.56 10.04
C PHE A 69 2.14 16.86 8.69
N ALA A 70 1.38 17.47 7.78
CA ALA A 70 0.95 16.78 6.57
C ALA A 70 2.08 16.57 5.55
N ALA A 71 3.02 17.51 5.40
CA ALA A 71 4.17 17.35 4.51
C ALA A 71 5.09 16.17 4.89
N PRO A 72 5.55 16.03 6.15
CA PRO A 72 6.34 14.86 6.54
C PRO A 72 5.50 13.57 6.50
N PHE A 73 4.20 13.62 6.81
CA PHE A 73 3.32 12.46 6.69
C PHE A 73 3.23 11.93 5.26
N ILE A 74 2.94 12.79 4.27
CA ILE A 74 2.85 12.39 2.86
C ILE A 74 4.20 11.93 2.30
N THR A 75 5.30 12.55 2.76
CA THR A 75 6.65 12.12 2.39
C THR A 75 6.93 10.72 2.91
N PHE A 76 6.71 10.47 4.20
CA PHE A 76 6.85 9.15 4.81
C PHE A 76 5.97 8.11 4.11
N PHE A 77 4.69 8.44 3.88
CA PHE A 77 3.75 7.59 3.18
C PHE A 77 4.26 7.20 1.79
N SER A 78 4.84 8.15 1.05
CA SER A 78 5.40 7.90 -0.29
C SER A 78 6.58 6.92 -0.29
N PHE A 79 7.43 6.97 0.74
CA PHE A 79 8.51 5.99 0.91
C PHE A 79 7.97 4.62 1.33
N VAL A 80 6.90 4.56 2.12
CA VAL A 80 6.24 3.30 2.47
C VAL A 80 5.60 2.67 1.23
N GLU A 81 4.92 3.44 0.39
CA GLU A 81 4.40 2.96 -0.91
C GLU A 81 5.52 2.40 -1.78
N LEU A 82 6.60 3.16 -1.97
CA LEU A 82 7.74 2.72 -2.76
C LEU A 82 8.30 1.39 -2.25
N THR A 83 8.49 1.29 -0.93
CA THR A 83 9.05 0.10 -0.28
C THR A 83 8.11 -1.10 -0.41
N ALA A 84 6.82 -0.92 -0.11
CA ALA A 84 5.81 -1.96 -0.24
C ALA A 84 5.71 -2.46 -1.70
N GLY A 85 5.76 -1.55 -2.67
CA GLY A 85 5.76 -1.88 -4.09
C GLY A 85 6.95 -2.74 -4.50
N VAL A 86 8.17 -2.36 -4.11
CA VAL A 86 9.38 -3.16 -4.37
C VAL A 86 9.26 -4.55 -3.75
N LEU A 87 8.87 -4.63 -2.46
CA LEU A 87 8.71 -5.89 -1.73
C LEU A 87 7.70 -6.82 -2.41
N LEU A 88 6.58 -6.28 -2.88
CA LEU A 88 5.59 -7.03 -3.64
C LEU A 88 6.13 -7.48 -4.99
N ILE A 89 6.77 -6.62 -5.78
CA ILE A 89 7.32 -7.00 -7.10
C ILE A 89 8.30 -8.18 -6.98
N VAL A 90 9.29 -8.06 -6.09
CA VAL A 90 10.29 -9.13 -5.88
C VAL A 90 9.73 -10.35 -5.13
N GLY A 91 8.58 -10.18 -4.47
CA GLY A 91 7.93 -11.23 -3.70
C GLY A 91 8.65 -11.56 -2.39
N PHE A 92 9.10 -10.53 -1.66
CA PHE A 92 9.76 -10.65 -0.36
C PHE A 92 8.88 -10.08 0.76
N LEU A 93 8.72 -10.84 1.85
CA LEU A 93 7.82 -10.53 2.96
C LEU A 93 6.42 -10.15 2.46
N THR A 94 5.89 -10.92 1.50
CA THR A 94 4.70 -10.56 0.74
C THR A 94 3.46 -10.37 1.61
N ARG A 95 3.33 -11.12 2.71
CA ARG A 95 2.21 -10.94 3.64
C ARG A 95 2.28 -9.59 4.36
N LEU A 96 3.47 -9.18 4.78
CA LEU A 96 3.69 -7.90 5.45
C LEU A 96 3.51 -6.73 4.47
N ALA A 97 4.13 -6.80 3.30
CA ALA A 97 4.03 -5.76 2.28
C ALA A 97 2.59 -5.57 1.80
N ALA A 98 1.88 -6.69 1.57
CA ALA A 98 0.48 -6.65 1.18
C ALA A 98 -0.44 -6.18 2.32
N PHE A 99 -0.16 -6.53 3.58
CA PHE A 99 -0.88 -5.94 4.71
C PHE A 99 -0.72 -4.42 4.76
N GLY A 100 0.53 -3.93 4.61
CA GLY A 100 0.81 -2.49 4.51
C GLY A 100 0.04 -1.84 3.36
N GLY A 101 0.06 -2.45 2.17
CA GLY A 101 -0.74 -2.02 1.02
C GLY A 101 -2.23 -1.92 1.35
N ALA A 102 -2.83 -2.97 1.90
CA ALA A 102 -4.25 -2.95 2.27
C ALA A 102 -4.59 -1.83 3.26
N MET A 103 -3.73 -1.57 4.26
CA MET A 103 -3.93 -0.48 5.22
C MET A 103 -3.77 0.91 4.58
N MET A 104 -2.87 1.05 3.61
CA MET A 104 -2.73 2.28 2.82
C MET A 104 -3.99 2.52 1.96
N ALA A 105 -4.47 1.51 1.24
CA ALA A 105 -5.66 1.61 0.42
C ALA A 105 -6.91 1.96 1.25
N ILE A 106 -7.10 1.31 2.40
CA ILE A 106 -8.26 1.58 3.28
C ILE A 106 -8.18 2.95 3.95
N GLY A 107 -6.97 3.44 4.25
CA GLY A 107 -6.78 4.77 4.83
C GLY A 107 -7.23 5.91 3.91
N PHE A 108 -7.17 5.70 2.59
CA PHE A 108 -7.55 6.69 1.58
C PHE A 108 -8.93 6.45 0.96
N GLN A 109 -9.45 5.22 0.97
CA GLN A 109 -10.78 4.82 0.48
C GLN A 109 -11.94 5.77 0.84
N PRO A 110 -12.04 6.30 2.08
CA PRO A 110 -13.13 7.16 2.49
C PRO A 110 -13.15 8.54 1.82
N ALA A 111 -12.00 8.99 1.31
CA ALA A 111 -11.91 10.19 0.50
C ALA A 111 -12.39 9.97 -0.95
N PHE A 112 -12.47 8.71 -1.39
CA PHE A 112 -12.73 8.33 -2.78
C PHE A 112 -14.19 7.91 -3.05
N TRP A 113 -14.86 7.29 -2.07
CA TRP A 113 -16.16 6.61 -2.26
C TRP A 113 -17.30 7.50 -2.80
N LEU A 114 -17.29 8.80 -2.49
CA LEU A 114 -18.43 9.68 -2.75
C LEU A 114 -18.16 10.75 -3.83
N GLY A 115 -17.23 10.53 -4.76
CA GLY A 115 -17.10 11.40 -5.95
C GLY A 115 -16.36 12.71 -5.71
N ALA A 116 -15.44 12.75 -4.75
CA ALA A 116 -14.63 13.94 -4.46
C ALA A 116 -13.39 14.06 -5.39
N THR A 117 -13.10 13.02 -6.19
CA THR A 117 -12.24 13.03 -7.39
C THR A 117 -12.83 12.12 -8.48
N CYS A 118 -12.09 11.92 -9.59
CA CYS A 118 -12.48 11.00 -10.66
C CYS A 118 -12.83 9.60 -10.14
N GLU A 119 -13.65 8.90 -10.91
CA GLU A 119 -13.95 7.46 -10.70
C GLU A 119 -12.66 6.64 -10.51
N ASP A 120 -11.60 7.04 -11.21
CA ASP A 120 -10.28 6.42 -11.23
C ASP A 120 -9.68 6.19 -9.82
N GLU A 121 -9.73 7.18 -8.91
CA GLU A 121 -9.11 7.01 -7.58
C GLU A 121 -9.83 5.96 -6.71
N TRP A 122 -11.16 5.88 -6.81
CA TRP A 122 -11.93 4.86 -6.13
C TRP A 122 -11.63 3.46 -6.70
N GLN A 123 -11.62 3.33 -8.03
CA GLN A 123 -11.34 2.08 -8.72
C GLN A 123 -9.94 1.54 -8.40
N ILE A 124 -8.93 2.41 -8.42
CA ILE A 124 -7.56 2.05 -8.02
C ILE A 124 -7.55 1.62 -6.55
N GLY A 125 -8.15 2.41 -5.65
CA GLY A 125 -8.17 2.12 -4.22
C GLY A 125 -8.81 0.76 -3.90
N ILE A 126 -9.98 0.45 -4.44
CA ILE A 126 -10.67 -0.81 -4.16
C ILE A 126 -9.94 -2.02 -4.74
N LEU A 127 -9.36 -1.88 -5.94
CA LEU A 127 -8.54 -2.92 -6.56
C LEU A 127 -7.27 -3.17 -5.74
N LEU A 128 -6.59 -2.11 -5.30
CA LEU A 128 -5.41 -2.22 -4.44
C LEU A 128 -5.74 -2.86 -3.10
N PHE A 129 -6.86 -2.51 -2.48
CA PHE A 129 -7.30 -3.13 -1.22
C PHE A 129 -7.56 -4.62 -1.40
N ALA A 130 -8.41 -4.98 -2.37
CA ALA A 130 -8.77 -6.37 -2.64
C ALA A 130 -7.57 -7.22 -3.09
N GLY A 131 -6.74 -6.67 -3.98
CA GLY A 131 -5.51 -7.31 -4.45
C GLY A 131 -4.52 -7.53 -3.32
N SER A 132 -4.26 -6.51 -2.52
CA SER A 132 -3.39 -6.60 -1.34
C SER A 132 -3.89 -7.63 -0.34
N LEU A 133 -5.19 -7.62 0.01
CA LEU A 133 -5.74 -8.59 0.95
C LEU A 133 -5.61 -10.03 0.42
N THR A 134 -5.87 -10.23 -0.87
CA THR A 134 -5.72 -11.54 -1.54
C THR A 134 -4.27 -12.03 -1.48
N LEU A 135 -3.31 -11.18 -1.82
CA LEU A 135 -1.88 -11.51 -1.78
C LEU A 135 -1.40 -11.81 -0.36
N MET A 136 -1.89 -11.05 0.62
CA MET A 136 -1.61 -11.26 2.05
C MET A 136 -2.11 -12.62 2.52
N LEU A 137 -3.35 -13.00 2.18
CA LEU A 137 -3.95 -14.25 2.64
C LEU A 137 -3.29 -15.47 2.00
N ILE A 138 -3.00 -15.40 0.70
CA ILE A 138 -2.41 -16.52 -0.06
C ILE A 138 -0.92 -16.70 0.26
N GLY A 139 -0.17 -15.64 0.56
CA GLY A 139 1.30 -15.70 0.65
C GLY A 139 1.91 -15.85 -0.74
N ALA A 140 1.57 -14.94 -1.64
CA ALA A 140 1.89 -15.00 -3.07
C ALA A 140 3.40 -15.04 -3.40
N GLY A 141 4.26 -14.69 -2.45
CA GLY A 141 5.70 -14.81 -2.60
C GLY A 141 6.23 -16.25 -2.60
N ARG A 142 5.47 -17.21 -2.06
CA ARG A 142 5.93 -18.60 -1.87
C ARG A 142 6.12 -19.40 -3.16
N ALA A 143 5.46 -19.02 -4.25
CA ALA A 143 5.53 -19.76 -5.51
C ALA A 143 6.57 -19.15 -6.47
N MET A 144 6.48 -17.85 -6.73
CA MET A 144 7.35 -17.14 -7.69
C MET A 144 7.89 -15.83 -7.10
N GLY A 145 8.51 -15.89 -5.92
CA GLY A 145 9.10 -14.74 -5.24
C GLY A 145 10.22 -15.15 -4.29
N LEU A 146 10.88 -14.19 -3.66
CA LEU A 146 11.96 -14.45 -2.69
C LEU A 146 11.48 -15.19 -1.44
N ASP A 147 10.21 -15.05 -1.08
CA ASP A 147 9.56 -15.82 -0.01
C ASP A 147 9.60 -17.34 -0.24
N TYR A 148 9.76 -17.81 -1.48
CA TYR A 148 10.01 -19.22 -1.78
C TYR A 148 11.20 -19.77 -0.98
N PHE A 149 12.30 -19.02 -0.91
CA PHE A 149 13.51 -19.47 -0.21
C PHE A 149 13.31 -19.49 1.30
N LEU A 150 12.60 -18.48 1.85
CA LEU A 150 12.24 -18.44 3.26
C LEU A 150 11.30 -19.57 3.64
N TYR A 151 10.28 -19.81 2.81
CA TYR A 151 9.32 -20.88 3.00
C TYR A 151 10.00 -22.26 2.97
N LYS A 152 10.89 -22.50 2.01
CA LYS A 152 11.63 -23.76 1.92
C LYS A 152 12.56 -23.99 3.12
N LYS A 153 13.21 -22.94 3.63
CA LYS A 153 14.15 -23.04 4.75
C LYS A 153 13.46 -23.17 6.12
N PHE A 154 12.38 -22.43 6.32
CA PHE A 154 11.77 -22.26 7.63
C PHE A 154 10.37 -22.86 7.76
N GLY A 155 9.78 -23.33 6.66
CA GLY A 155 8.40 -23.79 6.60
C GLY A 155 7.40 -22.66 6.84
N ASP A 156 6.17 -23.06 7.16
CA ASP A 156 5.07 -22.14 7.45
C ASP A 156 5.02 -21.73 8.94
N ARG A 157 6.16 -21.30 9.48
CA ARG A 157 6.26 -20.90 10.90
C ARG A 157 5.83 -19.46 11.13
N GLY A 158 5.26 -19.20 12.31
CA GLY A 158 5.07 -17.84 12.81
C GLY A 158 6.38 -17.14 13.21
N ILE A 159 6.32 -15.84 13.49
CA ILE A 159 7.47 -15.01 13.87
C ILE A 159 8.16 -15.54 15.13
N SER A 160 7.40 -15.92 16.16
CA SER A 160 7.94 -16.43 17.43
C SER A 160 7.07 -17.53 18.00
N LYS A 161 7.71 -18.56 18.57
CA LYS A 161 7.02 -19.65 19.30
C LYS A 161 6.69 -19.27 20.74
N ASN A 162 7.42 -18.31 21.31
CA ASN A 162 7.35 -17.97 22.73
C ASN A 162 6.25 -16.95 23.04
N ILE A 163 5.85 -16.14 22.05
CA ILE A 163 4.83 -15.10 22.23
C ILE A 163 3.52 -15.57 21.57
N PRO A 164 2.40 -15.72 22.32
CA PRO A 164 1.17 -16.33 21.83
C PRO A 164 0.53 -15.66 20.61
N ILE A 165 0.71 -14.35 20.43
CA ILE A 165 0.18 -13.60 19.27
C ILE A 165 1.09 -13.79 18.06
N LEU A 166 2.41 -13.74 18.24
CA LEU A 166 3.38 -13.81 17.15
C LEU A 166 3.48 -15.19 16.49
N LYS A 167 2.97 -16.24 17.14
CA LYS A 167 2.91 -17.59 16.55
C LYS A 167 1.96 -17.69 15.36
N TRP A 168 0.97 -16.79 15.29
CA TRP A 168 -0.05 -16.77 14.23
C TRP A 168 0.34 -15.87 13.05
N ILE A 169 1.28 -14.94 13.26
CA ILE A 169 1.71 -14.01 12.22
C ILE A 169 2.80 -14.69 11.38
N LYS A 170 2.50 -14.86 10.09
CA LYS A 170 3.39 -15.43 9.07
C LYS A 170 3.76 -14.32 8.10
N LEU A 171 5.05 -14.16 7.83
CA LEU A 171 5.56 -13.03 7.03
C LEU A 171 5.77 -13.37 5.55
N TRP A 172 6.18 -14.60 5.27
CA TRP A 172 6.36 -15.18 3.94
C TRP A 172 5.29 -16.23 3.68
#